data_AF-A0A7W0X913-F1
#
_entry.id   AF-A0A7W0X913-F1
#
_cell.length_a   1.000
_cell.length_b   1.000
_cell.length_c   1.000
_cell.angle_alpha   90.00
_cell.angle_beta   90.00
_cell.angle_gamma   90.00
#
_symmetry.space_group_name_H-M   'P 1'
#
loop_
_entity.id
_entity.type
_entity.pdbx_description
1 polymer ?
#
loop_
_entity_poly.entity_id
_entity_poly.type
_entity_poly.pdbx_seq_one_letter_code
_entity_poly.pdbx_strand_id
1 'polypeptide(L)'
;EQRGPLARQMLGGALVGVCSQRLVPAARGGMALNAEVLVNSSRVRDLISEQASLPEIHKAIHEGDYYGMQTFDQSLLIHVRAGTISGADAMSYASEPHDFKLALQQAGVPAASSSR
;
A
#
# COMPACT_ATOMS: atom_id res chain seq x y z
N GLU A 1 3.71 -31.74 9.35
CA GLU A 1 3.45 -30.33 8.94
C GLU A 1 3.64 -29.33 10.09
N GLN A 2 4.79 -29.33 10.77
CA GLN A 2 5.02 -28.53 12.00
C GLN A 2 6.00 -27.36 11.79
N ARG A 3 6.06 -26.80 10.58
CA ARG A 3 7.01 -25.72 10.22
C ARG A 3 6.41 -24.30 10.28
N GLY A 4 5.09 -24.16 10.34
CA GLY A 4 4.38 -22.87 10.30
C GLY A 4 4.75 -21.89 11.43
N PRO A 5 4.77 -22.31 12.71
CA PRO A 5 5.05 -21.40 13.82
C PRO A 5 6.50 -20.90 13.85
N LEU A 6 7.48 -21.79 13.63
CA LEU A 6 8.89 -21.44 13.69
C LEU A 6 9.30 -20.50 12.54
N ALA A 7 8.79 -20.73 11.34
CA ALA A 7 9.07 -19.87 10.18
C ALA A 7 8.62 -18.42 10.42
N ARG A 8 7.45 -18.23 11.03
CA ARG A 8 6.93 -16.89 11.35
C ARG A 8 7.73 -16.20 12.46
N GLN A 9 8.15 -16.92 13.50
CA GLN A 9 9.04 -16.36 14.52
C GLN A 9 10.38 -15.91 13.94
N MET A 10 11.00 -16.73 13.10
CA MET A 10 12.25 -16.37 12.43
C MET A 10 12.08 -15.16 11.50
N LEU A 11 10.97 -15.13 10.74
CA LEU A 11 10.66 -14.00 9.86
C LEU A 11 10.46 -12.71 10.65
N GLY A 12 9.66 -12.73 11.72
CA GLY A 12 9.43 -11.55 12.57
C GLY A 12 10.72 -11.02 13.19
N GLY A 13 11.64 -11.91 13.60
CA GLY A 13 12.93 -11.54 14.16
C GLY A 13 13.94 -10.97 13.15
N ALA A 14 13.95 -11.49 11.91
CA ALA A 14 14.97 -11.14 10.91
C ALA A 14 14.53 -10.08 9.90
N LEU A 15 13.23 -9.90 9.68
CA LEU A 15 12.71 -8.93 8.71
C LEU A 15 13.08 -7.50 9.12
N VAL A 16 13.50 -6.67 8.16
CA VAL A 16 13.70 -5.22 8.38
C VAL A 16 12.51 -4.43 7.85
N GLY A 17 12.02 -4.82 6.67
CA GLY A 17 10.86 -4.24 6.02
C GLY A 17 10.59 -4.91 4.68
N VAL A 18 9.48 -4.53 4.05
CA VAL A 18 9.07 -4.98 2.72
C VAL A 18 8.72 -3.75 1.88
N CYS A 19 9.19 -3.73 0.64
CA CYS A 19 8.80 -2.74 -0.36
C CYS A 19 8.20 -3.48 -1.55
N SER A 20 6.90 -3.31 -1.74
CA SER A 20 6.15 -3.91 -2.84
C SER A 20 5.88 -2.84 -3.89
N GLN A 21 6.11 -3.15 -5.17
CA GLN A 21 6.14 -2.16 -6.25
C GLN A 21 5.16 -2.52 -7.37
N ARG A 22 4.47 -1.49 -7.90
CA ARG A 22 3.65 -1.57 -9.12
C ARG A 22 3.98 -0.39 -10.02
N LEU A 23 4.16 -0.65 -11.31
CA LEU A 23 4.32 0.42 -12.30
C LEU A 23 2.94 0.80 -12.85
N VAL A 24 2.63 2.09 -12.81
CA VAL A 24 1.36 2.65 -13.29
C VAL A 24 1.67 3.67 -14.39
N PRO A 25 0.90 3.74 -15.48
CA PRO A 25 1.09 4.77 -16.50
C PRO A 25 1.10 6.18 -15.89
N ALA A 26 2.11 6.97 -16.24
CA ALA A 26 2.20 8.35 -15.77
C ALA A 26 1.43 9.29 -16.72
N ALA A 27 0.81 10.33 -16.15
CA ALA A 27 -0.02 11.28 -16.90
C ALA A 27 0.74 12.05 -18.01
N ARG A 28 2.08 12.13 -17.91
CA ARG A 28 2.96 12.81 -18.88
C ARG A 28 3.78 11.84 -19.74
N GLY A 29 3.37 10.58 -19.79
CA GLY A 29 4.10 9.50 -20.46
C GLY A 29 5.14 8.82 -19.55
N GLY A 30 5.52 7.60 -19.91
CA GLY A 30 6.35 6.73 -19.07
C GLY A 30 5.55 6.04 -17.95
N MET A 31 6.26 5.57 -16.93
CA MET A 31 5.68 4.83 -15.80
C MET A 31 6.02 5.53 -14.48
N ALA A 32 5.05 5.63 -13.58
CA ALA A 32 5.22 6.03 -12.20
C ALA A 32 5.33 4.79 -11.30
N LEU A 33 6.23 4.83 -10.33
CA LEU A 33 6.38 3.78 -9.32
C LEU A 33 5.38 4.01 -8.19
N ASN A 34 4.36 3.17 -8.11
CA ASN A 34 3.48 3.09 -6.96
C ASN A 34 4.00 2.01 -5.98
N ALA A 35 4.16 2.34 -4.70
CA ALA A 35 4.79 1.43 -3.75
C ALA A 35 4.02 1.31 -2.43
N GLU A 36 3.90 0.08 -1.93
CA GLU A 36 3.51 -0.22 -0.56
C GLU A 36 4.76 -0.53 0.27
N VAL A 37 4.83 0.07 1.45
CA VAL A 37 6.00 0.00 2.33
C VAL A 37 5.57 -0.47 3.71
N LEU A 38 6.16 -1.57 4.16
CA LEU A 38 6.06 -2.07 5.52
C LEU A 38 7.45 -1.98 6.18
N VAL A 39 7.50 -1.41 7.37
CA VAL A 39 8.71 -1.42 8.23
C VAL A 39 8.43 -2.36 9.39
N ASN A 40 9.39 -3.23 9.72
CA ASN A 40 9.24 -4.22 10.81
C ASN A 40 9.38 -3.57 12.20
N SER A 41 8.43 -2.70 12.54
CA SER A 41 8.25 -2.15 13.88
C SER A 41 7.95 -3.26 14.90
N SER A 42 8.04 -2.96 16.20
CA SER A 42 7.70 -3.94 17.25
C SER A 42 6.30 -4.54 17.05
N ARG A 43 5.30 -3.71 16.72
CA ARG A 43 3.93 -4.17 16.43
C ARG A 43 3.88 -5.14 15.24
N VAL A 44 4.58 -4.84 14.15
CA VAL A 44 4.60 -5.68 12.95
C VAL A 44 5.31 -7.01 13.23
N ARG A 45 6.40 -6.99 13.98
CA ARG A 45 7.11 -8.19 14.43
C ARG A 45 6.19 -9.12 15.21
N ASP A 46 5.42 -8.56 16.14
CA ASP A 46 4.49 -9.34 16.97
C ASP A 46 3.37 -9.93 16.10
N LEU A 47 2.75 -9.12 15.22
CA LEU A 47 1.74 -9.59 14.27
C LEU A 47 2.25 -10.75 13.38
N ILE A 48 3.50 -10.66 12.90
CA ILE A 48 4.11 -11.74 12.12
C ILE A 48 4.31 -12.98 13.01
N SER A 49 4.89 -12.82 14.19
CA SER A 49 5.29 -13.95 15.06
C SER A 49 4.10 -14.69 15.68
N GLU A 50 3.05 -13.98 16.05
CA GLU A 50 1.86 -14.48 16.77
C GLU A 50 0.75 -15.00 15.87
N GLN A 51 1.05 -15.19 14.60
CA GLN A 51 0.09 -15.72 13.64
C GLN A 51 -1.11 -14.81 13.31
N ALA A 52 -0.97 -13.49 13.49
CA ALA A 52 -2.01 -12.53 13.14
C ALA A 52 -2.43 -12.62 11.66
N SER A 53 -3.64 -12.13 11.39
CA SER A 53 -4.26 -12.15 10.07
C SER A 53 -3.66 -11.11 9.12
N LEU A 54 -3.72 -11.34 7.81
CA LEU A 54 -3.23 -10.38 6.81
C LEU A 54 -3.89 -8.99 6.92
N PRO A 55 -5.22 -8.87 7.17
CA PRO A 55 -5.86 -7.59 7.38
C PRO A 55 -5.28 -6.77 8.54
N GLU A 56 -4.84 -7.42 9.62
CA GLU A 56 -4.23 -6.72 10.76
C GLU A 56 -2.86 -6.15 10.41
N ILE A 57 -2.07 -6.87 9.60
CA ILE A 57 -0.81 -6.37 9.05
C ILE A 57 -1.07 -5.20 8.11
N HIS A 58 -2.04 -5.32 7.20
CA HIS A 58 -2.41 -4.23 6.30
C HIS A 58 -2.87 -2.98 7.05
N LYS A 59 -3.65 -3.15 8.12
CA LYS A 59 -4.03 -2.05 9.02
C LYS A 59 -2.81 -1.41 9.68
N ALA A 60 -1.83 -2.20 10.11
CA ALA A 60 -0.58 -1.68 10.67
C ALA A 60 0.23 -0.86 9.65
N ILE A 61 0.23 -1.26 8.38
CA ILE A 61 0.83 -0.47 7.28
C ILE A 61 0.08 0.86 7.13
N HIS A 62 -1.25 0.82 7.02
CA HIS A 62 -2.10 2.00 6.83
C HIS A 62 -1.96 3.03 7.96
N GLU A 63 -1.83 2.57 9.21
CA GLU A 63 -1.64 3.42 10.40
C GLU A 63 -0.18 3.82 10.63
N GLY A 64 0.76 3.28 9.85
CA GLY A 64 2.20 3.30 10.12
C GLY A 64 2.98 4.48 9.53
N ASP A 65 2.31 5.58 9.15
CA ASP A 65 2.92 6.74 8.49
C ASP A 65 4.11 7.33 9.26
N TYR A 66 4.06 7.31 10.60
CA TYR A 66 5.18 7.73 11.46
C TYR A 66 6.50 6.98 11.17
N TYR A 67 6.40 5.71 10.75
CA TYR A 67 7.54 4.88 10.37
C TYR A 67 7.84 4.93 8.86
N GLY A 68 7.17 5.80 8.11
CA GLY A 68 7.24 5.86 6.65
C GLY A 68 6.53 4.70 5.95
N MET A 69 5.60 4.02 6.63
CA MET A 69 4.77 2.99 6.01
C MET A 69 3.64 3.63 5.22
N GLN A 70 3.23 2.95 4.15
CA GLN A 70 2.09 3.35 3.34
C GLN A 70 1.54 2.15 2.59
N THR A 71 0.23 2.09 2.39
CA THR A 71 -0.41 1.11 1.50
C THR A 71 -0.27 1.53 0.04
N PHE A 72 -0.52 0.59 -0.88
CA PHE A 72 -0.60 0.92 -2.30
C PHE A 72 -1.62 2.03 -2.60
N ASP A 73 -2.76 2.03 -1.93
CA ASP A 73 -3.86 2.96 -2.19
C ASP A 73 -3.56 4.36 -1.61
N GLN A 74 -2.85 4.44 -0.48
CA GLN A 74 -2.31 5.69 0.04
C GLN A 74 -1.28 6.29 -0.94
N SER A 75 -0.36 5.47 -1.45
CA SER A 75 0.62 5.88 -2.46
C SER A 75 -0.04 6.35 -3.77
N LEU A 76 -1.07 5.64 -4.27
CA LEU A 76 -1.84 6.06 -5.44
C LEU A 76 -2.51 7.42 -5.22
N LEU A 77 -3.10 7.64 -4.05
CA LEU A 77 -3.77 8.90 -3.74
C LEU A 77 -2.78 10.08 -3.74
N ILE A 78 -1.55 9.87 -3.23
CA ILE A 78 -0.46 10.85 -3.31
C ILE A 78 -0.14 11.16 -4.78
N HIS A 79 0.03 10.14 -5.62
CA HIS A 79 0.32 10.32 -7.04
C HIS A 79 -0.76 11.08 -7.79
N VAL A 80 -2.04 10.79 -7.49
CA VAL A 80 -3.19 11.46 -8.10
C VAL A 80 -3.26 12.92 -7.67
N ARG A 81 -3.08 13.21 -6.38
CA ARG A 81 -3.02 14.59 -5.87
C ARG A 81 -1.88 15.39 -6.48
N ALA A 82 -0.75 14.74 -6.75
CA ALA A 82 0.39 15.35 -7.43
C ALA A 82 0.21 15.46 -8.96
N GLY A 83 -0.85 14.91 -9.53
CA GLY A 83 -1.11 14.88 -10.98
C GLY A 83 -0.12 14.01 -11.77
N THR A 84 0.59 13.09 -11.09
CA THR A 84 1.56 12.19 -11.74
C THR A 84 0.91 10.95 -12.33
N ILE A 85 -0.21 10.49 -11.75
CA ILE A 85 -1.07 9.41 -12.26
C ILE A 85 -2.49 9.98 -12.41
N SER A 86 -3.21 9.61 -13.46
CA SER A 86 -4.60 10.05 -13.64
C SER A 86 -5.53 9.35 -12.63
N GLY A 87 -6.66 9.98 -12.28
CA GLY A 87 -7.64 9.32 -11.40
C GLY A 87 -8.18 8.02 -11.99
N ALA A 88 -8.33 7.95 -13.32
CA ALA A 88 -8.79 6.77 -14.03
C ALA A 88 -7.76 5.62 -13.97
N ASP A 89 -6.49 5.91 -14.26
CA ASP A 89 -5.42 4.91 -14.16
C ASP A 89 -5.26 4.46 -12.72
N ALA A 90 -5.27 5.36 -11.74
CA ALA A 90 -5.18 4.99 -10.34
C ALA A 90 -6.31 4.04 -9.90
N MET A 91 -7.54 4.27 -10.36
CA MET A 91 -8.69 3.38 -10.10
C MET A 91 -8.50 1.96 -10.65
N SER A 92 -7.83 1.79 -11.79
CA SER A 92 -7.55 0.47 -12.36
C SER A 92 -6.45 -0.31 -11.62
N TYR A 93 -5.64 0.36 -10.80
CA TYR A 93 -4.52 -0.23 -10.07
C TYR A 93 -4.73 -0.29 -8.55
N ALA A 94 -5.83 0.26 -8.06
CA ALA A 94 -6.22 0.25 -6.65
C ALA A 94 -6.40 -1.19 -6.14
N SER A 95 -5.89 -1.46 -4.94
CA SER A 95 -6.07 -2.76 -4.27
C SER A 95 -7.49 -2.92 -3.76
N GLU A 96 -8.10 -1.84 -3.23
CA GLU A 96 -9.50 -1.81 -2.80
C GLU A 96 -10.28 -0.72 -3.58
N PRO A 97 -10.74 -1.00 -4.81
CA PRO A 97 -11.32 0.02 -5.70
C PRO A 97 -12.53 0.76 -5.10
N HIS A 98 -13.33 0.11 -4.26
CA HIS A 98 -14.49 0.74 -3.62
C HIS A 98 -14.06 1.85 -2.65
N ASP A 99 -13.16 1.53 -1.73
CA ASP A 99 -12.66 2.46 -0.71
C ASP A 99 -11.80 3.55 -1.36
N PHE A 100 -10.99 3.18 -2.35
CA PHE A 100 -10.17 4.13 -3.09
C PHE A 100 -11.03 5.17 -3.83
N LYS A 101 -12.16 4.76 -4.41
CA LYS A 101 -13.11 5.69 -5.05
C LYS A 101 -13.65 6.72 -4.04
N LEU A 102 -13.98 6.29 -2.83
CA LEU A 102 -14.42 7.19 -1.76
C LEU A 102 -13.29 8.16 -1.36
N ALA A 103 -12.06 7.65 -1.24
CA ALA A 103 -10.88 8.47 -0.93
C ALA A 103 -10.60 9.55 -2.02
N LEU A 104 -10.77 9.21 -3.30
CA LEU A 104 -10.67 10.16 -4.41
C LEU A 104 -11.74 11.26 -4.31
N GLN A 105 -12.99 10.90 -4.03
CA GLN A 105 -14.07 11.86 -3.83
C GLN A 105 -13.80 12.81 -2.66
N GLN A 106 -13.33 12.27 -1.54
CA GLN A 106 -12.93 13.07 -0.38
C GLN A 106 -11.75 14.00 -0.68
N ALA A 107 -10.85 13.58 -1.58
CA ALA A 107 -9.73 14.41 -2.05
C ALA A 107 -10.14 15.44 -3.11
N GLY A 108 -11.43 15.53 -3.48
CA GLY A 108 -11.92 16.44 -4.51
C GLY A 108 -11.51 16.07 -5.94
N VAL A 109 -11.03 14.83 -6.15
CA VAL A 109 -10.63 14.35 -7.47
C VAL A 109 -11.75 13.48 -8.06
N PRO A 110 -12.33 13.85 -9.22
CA PRO A 110 -13.31 13.00 -9.87
C PRO A 110 -12.63 11.71 -10.36
N ALA A 111 -13.21 10.56 -10.02
CA ALA A 111 -12.73 9.22 -10.42
C ALA A 111 -12.63 9.02 -11.95
N ALA A 112 -13.21 9.93 -12.74
CA ALA A 112 -13.25 9.90 -14.19
C ALA A 112 -12.71 11.22 -14.80
N SER A 113 -11.54 11.70 -14.37
CA SER A 113 -10.79 12.69 -15.15
C SER A 113 -9.88 11.95 -16.14
N SER A 114 -10.42 11.67 -17.32
CA SER A 114 -9.63 11.21 -18.47
C SER A 114 -8.60 12.28 -18.81
N SER A 115 -7.31 11.95 -18.66
CA SER A 115 -6.26 12.68 -19.36
C SER A 115 -6.38 12.33 -20.85
N ARG A 116 -6.65 13.35 -21.68
CA ARG A 116 -6.50 13.26 -23.14
C ARG A 116 -5.02 13.23 -23.49
#